data_AF-A0A5C5G4D5-F1
#
_entry.id   AF-A0A5C5G4D5-F1
#
_cell.length_a   1.000
_cell.length_b   1.000
_cell.length_c   1.000
_cell.angle_alpha   90.00
_cell.angle_beta   90.00
_cell.angle_gamma   90.00
#
_symmetry.space_group_name_H-M   'P 1'
#
loop_
_entity.id
_entity.type
_entity.pdbx_description
1 polymer ?
#
loop_
_entity_poly.entity_id
_entity_poly.type
_entity_poly.pdbx_seq_one_letter_code
_entity_poly.pdbx_strand_id
1 'polypeptide(L)'
;MVRQTVSGVSKTTILLPVTPSTTLSSLRSTVLAALASTASSALDDDPELPQLPTDADDIALWRLDAPERDADGNEADKWIQLRDEKSGVDKLGLHEGDEVGVSFKDADGSFPPPTIVRPVDDDELE
;
A
#
# COMPACT_ATOMS: atom_id res chain seq x y z
N MET A 1 11.02 33.14 4.00
CA MET A 1 11.26 32.29 2.83
C MET A 1 10.83 30.89 3.21
N VAL A 2 9.59 30.51 2.86
CA VAL A 2 9.02 29.22 3.24
C VAL A 2 9.45 28.23 2.17
N ARG A 3 10.30 27.27 2.53
CA ARG A 3 10.65 26.15 1.66
C ARG A 3 9.45 25.22 1.71
N GLN A 4 8.64 25.27 0.66
CA GLN A 4 7.59 24.28 0.43
C GLN A 4 8.30 23.04 -0.10
N THR A 5 8.57 22.08 0.78
CA THR A 5 8.90 20.72 0.37
C THR A 5 7.59 20.09 -0.08
N VAL A 6 7.33 20.11 -1.39
CA VAL A 6 6.44 19.13 -2.00
C VAL A 6 7.13 17.78 -1.85
N SER A 7 6.81 17.06 -0.77
CA SER A 7 7.12 15.64 -0.66
C SER A 7 6.29 14.94 -1.73
N GLY A 8 6.84 14.87 -2.96
CA GLY A 8 6.29 14.03 -4.00
C GLY A 8 6.17 12.62 -3.44
N VAL A 9 4.95 12.16 -3.24
CA VAL A 9 4.72 10.78 -2.80
C VAL A 9 5.13 9.92 -3.99
N SER A 10 6.33 9.35 -3.94
CA SER A 10 6.85 8.40 -4.93
C SER A 10 5.95 7.17 -4.95
N LYS A 11 4.85 7.22 -5.71
CA LYS A 11 3.93 6.09 -5.88
C LYS A 11 4.66 5.02 -6.66
N THR A 12 5.07 3.96 -5.96
CA THR A 12 5.72 2.80 -6.57
C THR A 12 4.66 1.75 -6.86
N THR A 13 4.45 1.45 -8.14
CA THR A 13 3.60 0.33 -8.56
C THR A 13 4.46 -0.92 -8.72
N ILE A 14 4.12 -1.97 -7.97
CA ILE A 14 4.78 -3.27 -8.05
C ILE A 14 3.78 -4.28 -8.58
N LEU A 15 4.08 -4.92 -9.71
CA LEU A 15 3.29 -6.02 -10.24
C LEU A 15 3.80 -7.35 -9.66
N LEU A 16 2.95 -8.03 -8.89
CA LEU A 16 3.30 -9.28 -8.24
C LEU A 16 2.61 -10.46 -8.93
N PRO A 17 3.36 -11.51 -9.33
CA PRO A 17 2.74 -12.72 -9.85
C PRO A 17 2.03 -13.45 -8.72
N VAL A 18 0.70 -13.55 -8.80
CA VAL A 18 -0.12 -14.30 -7.86
C VAL A 18 -0.79 -15.48 -8.55
N THR A 19 -0.80 -16.61 -7.86
CA THR A 19 -1.63 -17.78 -8.22
C THR A 19 -2.79 -17.88 -7.25
N PRO A 20 -3.92 -18.53 -7.61
CA PRO A 20 -5.05 -18.69 -6.69
C PRO A 20 -4.64 -19.37 -5.37
N SER A 21 -3.69 -20.29 -5.40
CA SER A 21 -3.15 -20.96 -4.21
C SER A 21 -2.21 -20.10 -3.35
N THR A 22 -1.95 -18.85 -3.74
CA THR A 22 -1.06 -17.94 -2.99
C THR A 22 -1.75 -17.54 -1.70
N THR A 23 -1.12 -17.85 -0.57
CA THR A 23 -1.60 -17.46 0.75
C THR A 23 -1.15 -16.04 1.09
N LEU A 24 -1.82 -15.43 2.07
CA LEU A 24 -1.48 -14.09 2.55
C LEU A 24 -0.03 -14.00 3.06
N SER A 25 0.48 -15.04 3.73
CA SER A 25 1.87 -15.05 4.22
C SER A 25 2.88 -15.08 3.07
N SER A 26 2.63 -15.85 2.01
CA SER A 26 3.47 -15.83 0.81
C SER A 26 3.41 -14.48 0.10
N LEU A 27 2.24 -13.85 0.06
CA LEU A 27 2.08 -12.53 -0.54
C LEU A 27 2.88 -11.47 0.23
N ARG A 28 2.83 -11.47 1.57
CA ARG A 28 3.62 -10.56 2.43
C ARG A 28 5.13 -10.69 2.18
N SER A 29 5.65 -11.92 2.13
CA SER A 29 7.06 -12.17 1.82
C SER A 29 7.45 -11.69 0.41
N THR A 30 6.56 -11.86 -0.57
CA THR A 30 6.80 -11.42 -1.95
C THR A 30 6.82 -9.89 -2.05
N VAL A 31 5.88 -9.22 -1.37
CA VAL A 31 5.83 -7.76 -1.25
C VAL A 31 7.11 -7.24 -0.61
N LEU A 32 7.56 -7.84 0.51
CA LEU A 32 8.80 -7.43 1.18
C LEU A 32 10.02 -7.55 0.25
N ALA A 33 10.16 -8.66 -0.46
CA ALA A 33 11.26 -8.87 -1.40
C ALA A 33 11.25 -7.85 -2.55
N ALA A 34 10.06 -7.53 -3.07
CA ALA A 34 9.91 -6.54 -4.13
C ALA A 34 10.23 -5.13 -3.63
N LEU A 35 9.72 -4.74 -2.46
CA LEU A 35 10.03 -3.45 -1.83
C LEU A 35 11.53 -3.30 -1.56
N ALA A 36 12.18 -4.34 -1.02
CA ALA A 36 13.62 -4.34 -0.77
C ALA A 36 14.44 -4.20 -2.07
N SER A 37 13.99 -4.83 -3.16
CA SER A 37 14.63 -4.72 -4.47
C SER A 37 14.48 -3.32 -5.06
N THR A 38 13.30 -2.71 -4.93
CA THR A 38 13.06 -1.32 -5.35
C THR A 38 13.88 -0.34 -4.52
N ALA A 39 13.88 -0.49 -3.19
CA ALA A 39 14.67 0.35 -2.30
C ALA A 39 16.15 0.24 -2.61
N SER A 40 16.67 -0.97 -2.81
CA SER A 40 18.08 -1.20 -3.20
C SER A 40 18.46 -0.54 -4.53
N SER A 41 17.50 -0.37 -5.45
CA SER A 41 17.71 0.30 -6.74
C SER A 41 17.62 1.84 -6.64
N ALA A 42 17.00 2.36 -5.58
CA ALA A 42 16.80 3.79 -5.35
C ALA A 42 17.87 4.45 -4.45
N LEU A 43 18.73 3.63 -3.81
CA LEU A 43 19.76 4.07 -2.84
C LEU A 43 20.81 5.06 -3.39
N ASP A 44 20.86 5.32 -4.70
CA ASP A 44 21.78 6.32 -5.27
C ASP A 44 21.17 7.74 -5.38
N ASP A 45 19.85 7.92 -5.28
CA ASP A 45 19.20 9.22 -5.55
C ASP A 45 18.18 9.69 -4.49
N ASP A 46 17.67 8.81 -3.60
CA ASP A 46 16.60 9.16 -2.66
C ASP A 46 16.88 8.74 -1.19
N PRO A 47 17.32 9.67 -0.32
CA PRO A 47 17.64 9.39 1.09
C PRO A 47 16.40 9.32 2.01
N GLU A 48 15.18 9.45 1.50
CA GLU A 48 13.96 9.56 2.30
C GLU A 48 13.11 8.29 2.29
N LEU A 49 13.58 7.20 1.67
CA LEU A 49 12.87 5.93 1.72
C LEU A 49 12.76 5.43 3.18
N PRO A 50 11.53 5.17 3.67
CA PRO A 50 11.34 4.67 5.02
C PRO A 50 12.05 3.32 5.17
N GLN A 51 12.65 3.10 6.34
CA GLN A 51 13.30 1.84 6.64
C GLN A 51 12.28 0.71 6.50
N LEU A 52 12.50 -0.18 5.53
CA LEU A 52 11.64 -1.33 5.31
C LEU A 52 11.73 -2.29 6.51
N PRO A 53 10.62 -2.93 6.89
CA PRO A 53 10.65 -3.97 7.91
C PRO A 53 11.51 -5.14 7.45
N THR A 54 12.16 -5.81 8.40
CA THR A 54 12.96 -7.01 8.12
C THR A 54 12.12 -8.30 8.09
N ASP A 55 10.92 -8.25 8.66
CA ASP A 55 10.02 -9.38 8.79
C ASP A 55 8.71 -9.14 8.00
N ALA A 56 8.23 -10.18 7.32
CA ALA A 56 7.01 -10.11 6.52
C ALA A 56 5.75 -10.01 7.41
N ASP A 57 5.81 -10.46 8.67
CA ASP A 57 4.71 -10.31 9.63
C ASP A 57 4.53 -8.87 10.13
N ASP A 58 5.53 -8.01 9.92
CA ASP A 58 5.43 -6.56 10.19
C ASP A 58 4.82 -5.78 9.00
N ILE A 59 4.26 -6.49 8.01
CA ILE A 59 3.53 -5.93 6.87
C ILE A 59 2.07 -6.34 6.93
N ALA A 60 1.17 -5.35 6.84
CA ALA A 60 -0.25 -5.57 6.60
C ALA A 60 -0.61 -5.26 5.15
N LEU A 61 -1.47 -6.12 4.59
CA LEU A 61 -2.04 -5.94 3.26
C LEU A 61 -3.51 -5.57 3.38
N TRP A 62 -3.94 -4.67 2.51
CA TRP A 62 -5.27 -4.08 2.55
C TRP A 62 -5.87 -4.13 1.15
N ARG A 63 -7.16 -4.47 1.08
CA ARG A 63 -7.94 -4.29 -0.15
C ARG A 63 -8.76 -3.02 -0.05
N LEU A 64 -8.94 -2.34 -1.16
CA LEU A 64 -9.89 -1.26 -1.26
C LEU A 64 -11.31 -1.85 -1.23
N ASP A 65 -12.16 -1.35 -0.34
CA ASP A 65 -13.60 -1.62 -0.38
C ASP A 65 -14.23 -0.76 -1.47
N ALA A 66 -15.39 -1.17 -1.97
CA ALA A 66 -16.10 -0.36 -2.96
C ALA A 66 -16.32 1.06 -2.38
N PRO A 67 -16.07 2.13 -3.16
CA PRO A 67 -16.23 3.49 -2.67
C PRO A 67 -17.69 3.69 -2.24
N GLU A 68 -17.90 3.87 -0.94
CA GLU A 68 -19.18 4.27 -0.39
C GLU A 68 -19.19 5.80 -0.36
N ARG A 69 -20.09 6.41 -1.13
CA ARG A 69 -20.36 7.85 -1.00
C ARG A 69 -21.05 8.08 0.32
N ASP A 70 -20.45 8.90 1.17
CA ASP A 70 -21.14 9.41 2.35
C ASP A 70 -22.29 10.35 1.95
N ALA A 71 -23.17 10.65 2.91
CA ALA A 71 -24.38 11.45 2.68
C ALA A 71 -24.08 12.87 2.15
N ASP A 72 -22.85 13.33 2.34
CA ASP A 72 -22.31 14.61 1.89
C ASP A 72 -21.64 14.52 0.50
N GLY A 73 -21.61 13.34 -0.11
CA GLY A 73 -21.09 13.10 -1.45
C GLY A 73 -19.58 12.96 -1.54
N ASN A 74 -18.86 12.84 -0.41
CA ASN A 74 -17.43 12.57 -0.42
C ASN A 74 -17.17 11.08 -0.66
N GLU A 75 -16.12 10.80 -1.42
CA GLU A 75 -15.64 9.45 -1.68
C GLU A 75 -14.39 9.23 -0.83
N ALA A 76 -14.57 8.56 0.31
CA ALA A 76 -13.47 8.14 1.16
C ALA A 76 -13.04 6.72 0.79
N ASP A 77 -11.75 6.54 0.48
CA ASP A 77 -11.17 5.22 0.26
C ASP A 77 -11.22 4.40 1.55
N LYS A 78 -12.05 3.35 1.57
CA LYS A 78 -12.23 2.48 2.72
C LYS A 78 -11.37 1.24 2.56
N TRP A 79 -10.40 1.07 3.44
CA TRP A 79 -9.46 -0.06 3.39
C TRP A 79 -9.87 -1.18 4.33
N ILE A 80 -9.93 -2.41 3.82
CA ILE A 80 -10.18 -3.61 4.61
C ILE A 80 -8.89 -4.41 4.73
N GLN A 81 -8.43 -4.61 5.97
CA GLN A 81 -7.24 -5.40 6.24
C GLN A 81 -7.48 -6.88 5.90
N LEU A 82 -6.57 -7.46 5.12
CA LEU A 82 -6.54 -8.89 4.86
C LEU A 82 -5.95 -9.61 6.09
N ARG A 83 -6.71 -10.53 6.68
CA ARG A 83 -6.31 -11.26 7.91
C ARG A 83 -6.34 -12.78 7.76
N ASP A 84 -6.94 -13.30 6.70
CA ASP A 84 -7.04 -14.74 6.52
C ASP A 84 -5.73 -15.30 5.95
N GLU A 85 -5.00 -16.04 6.77
CA GLU A 85 -3.67 -16.53 6.41
C GLU A 85 -3.68 -17.82 5.59
N LYS A 86 -4.80 -18.55 5.62
CA LYS A 86 -4.88 -19.92 5.09
C LYS A 86 -5.59 -20.01 3.76
N SER A 87 -6.42 -19.04 3.44
CA SER A 87 -7.17 -19.03 2.20
C SER A 87 -6.33 -18.45 1.07
N GLY A 88 -6.58 -18.95 -0.14
CA GLY A 88 -5.99 -18.41 -1.35
C GLY A 88 -6.44 -16.98 -1.64
N VAL A 89 -5.67 -16.27 -2.45
CA VAL A 89 -5.97 -14.90 -2.94
C VAL A 89 -7.39 -14.75 -3.46
N ASP A 90 -7.95 -15.77 -4.12
CA ASP A 90 -9.34 -15.78 -4.60
C ASP A 90 -10.40 -15.73 -3.48
N LYS A 91 -10.07 -16.22 -2.28
CA LYS A 91 -10.94 -16.13 -1.10
C LYS A 91 -10.75 -14.85 -0.31
N LEU A 92 -9.64 -14.15 -0.52
CA LEU A 92 -9.39 -12.81 0.03
C LEU A 92 -10.16 -11.72 -0.73
N GLY A 93 -10.82 -12.10 -1.83
CA GLY A 93 -11.58 -11.23 -2.71
C GLY A 93 -10.69 -10.25 -3.48
N LEU A 94 -9.46 -10.70 -3.77
CA LEU A 94 -8.53 -10.05 -4.66
C LEU A 94 -8.63 -10.69 -6.05
N HIS A 95 -8.67 -9.85 -7.08
CA HIS A 95 -8.71 -10.22 -8.47
C HIS A 95 -7.47 -9.66 -9.20
N GLU A 96 -7.24 -10.15 -10.41
CA GLU A 96 -6.20 -9.59 -11.28
C GLU A 96 -6.48 -8.10 -11.53
N GLY A 97 -5.47 -7.26 -11.27
CA GLY A 97 -5.57 -5.81 -11.44
C GLY A 97 -6.09 -5.04 -10.22
N ASP A 98 -6.47 -5.71 -9.13
CA ASP A 98 -6.86 -5.02 -7.89
C ASP A 98 -5.66 -4.29 -7.25
N GLU A 99 -5.91 -3.07 -6.76
CA GLU A 99 -4.93 -2.31 -5.99
C GLU A 99 -4.89 -2.85 -4.54
N VAL A 100 -3.69 -3.22 -4.09
CA VAL A 100 -3.45 -3.67 -2.72
C VAL A 100 -2.66 -2.60 -1.99
N GLY A 101 -3.24 -2.10 -0.90
CA GLY A 101 -2.56 -1.19 0.01
C GLY A 101 -1.59 -1.96 0.91
N VAL A 102 -0.46 -1.33 1.21
CA VAL A 102 0.58 -1.87 2.09
C VAL A 102 0.75 -0.91 3.26
N SER A 103 0.80 -1.43 4.47
CA SER A 103 1.25 -0.65 5.63
C SER A 103 2.19 -1.45 6.50
N PHE A 104 3.01 -0.73 7.26
CA PHE A 104 3.99 -1.30 8.18
C PHE A 104 3.49 -1.18 9.61
N LYS A 105 3.91 -2.12 10.44
CA LYS A 105 3.59 -2.14 11.86
C LYS A 105 4.17 -0.92 12.58
N ASP A 106 3.34 -0.26 13.38
CA ASP A 106 3.76 0.84 14.25
C ASP A 106 4.44 0.32 15.54
N ALA A 107 5.09 1.21 16.30
CA ALA A 107 5.70 0.88 17.59
C ALA A 107 4.70 0.33 18.62
N ASP A 108 3.42 0.70 18.51
CA ASP A 108 2.33 0.14 19.34
C ASP A 108 1.95 -1.31 18.94
N GLY A 109 2.47 -1.80 17.81
CA GLY A 109 2.14 -3.11 17.25
C GLY A 109 0.89 -3.12 16.37
N SER A 110 0.24 -1.98 16.23
CA SER A 110 -0.92 -1.76 15.36
C SER A 110 -0.51 -1.51 13.91
N PHE A 111 -1.42 -1.76 12.96
CA PHE A 111 -1.21 -1.48 11.54
C PHE A 111 -2.13 -0.34 11.11
N PRO A 112 -1.59 0.86 10.78
CA PRO A 112 -2.41 1.94 10.25
C PRO A 112 -2.93 1.56 8.86
N PRO A 113 -4.15 1.98 8.49
CA PRO A 113 -4.61 1.83 7.12
C PRO A 113 -3.74 2.68 6.18
N PRO A 114 -3.52 2.21 4.94
CA PRO A 114 -2.76 2.96 3.95
C PRO A 114 -3.49 4.25 3.60
N THR A 115 -2.72 5.35 3.50
CA THR A 115 -3.25 6.65 3.09
C THR A 115 -2.78 6.95 1.68
N ILE A 116 -3.71 7.02 0.73
CA ILE A 116 -3.41 7.51 -0.62
C ILE A 116 -3.65 9.01 -0.63
N VAL A 117 -2.58 9.78 -0.68
CA VAL A 117 -2.67 11.20 -1.01
C VAL A 117 -2.75 11.28 -2.53
N ARG A 118 -3.97 11.40 -3.06
CA ARG A 118 -4.13 11.82 -4.46
C ARG A 118 -3.57 13.24 -4.55
N PRO A 119 -2.67 13.56 -5.50
CA PRO A 119 -2.38 14.95 -5.78
C PRO A 119 -3.71 15.63 -6.06
N VAL A 120 -3.96 16.77 -5.40
CA VAL A 120 -5.04 17.63 -5.83
C VAL A 120 -4.66 18.09 -7.25
N ASP A 121 -5.47 17.74 -8.25
CA ASP A 121 -5.46 18.45 -9.52
C ASP A 121 -5.81 19.91 -9.16
N ASP A 122 -4.79 20.75 -9.04
CA ASP A 122 -4.94 22.22 -8.99
C ASP A 122 -5.23 22.69 -10.43
N ASP A 123 -6.30 22.16 -11.02
CA ASP A 123 -6.81 22.51 -12.36
C ASP A 123 -8.11 23.32 -12.25
N GLU A 124 -8.26 24.10 -11.19
CA GLU A 124 -9.26 25.16 -11.12
C GLU A 124 -8.63 26.45 -10.57
N LEU A 125 -7.92 27.22 -11.39
CA LEU A 125 -7.91 28.70 -11.36
C LEU A 125 -7.21 29.30 -12.60
N GLU A 126 -7.87 29.31 -13.76
CA GLU A 126 -7.77 30.44 -14.72
C GLU A 126 -9.15 30.78 -15.32
#